data_AF-A0A816MUD3-F1
#
_entry.id   AF-A0A816MUD3-F1
#
_cell.length_a   1.000
_cell.length_b   1.000
_cell.length_c   1.000
_cell.angle_alpha   90.00
_cell.angle_beta   90.00
_cell.angle_gamma   90.00
#
_symmetry.space_group_name_H-M   'P 1'
#
loop_
_entity.id
_entity.type
_entity.pdbx_description
1 polymer ?
#
loop_
_entity_poly.entity_id
_entity_poly.type
_entity_poly.pdbx_seq_one_letter_code
_entity_poly.pdbx_strand_id
1 'polypeptide(L)'
;MHLIFSIIALLFIGHGVHMHLCLWSPMQRGDFDISTPGAHPCYRKIGPCGNINSSSSSPRTPLVAGSKYNVEFQQNLNHYYTNFPGALDISFAVGLNPSENDFHVLHSFSDYNAMNQITQTNFSIEVDLPNQPCDECVLRVRYLSNNLDEDDHGTVFHQCSDIKLTQSLLNALKKEKENKVQLIENINRQRQEDPHDCCVSESYTNAFFHVIPAIDYKSEGIIYYDQKARQMRVTVSVNGGRGNTTVDGLFDMWMNFTSGMQYYYNYHSGTCDLYGLDFWNDWCFGNKYNQSEDFVAADVTCKSPFGPSQRCNQWQNGEFIFETFASSECLPSSITRPSGEQINYIQGKTDPISPSTFVPNPICLKQKKVKHASPRWMRFHV
;
A
#
# COMPACT_ATOMS: atom_id res chain seq x y z
N MET A 1 10.05 44.54 -21.87
CA MET A 1 8.79 43.84 -21.52
C MET A 1 8.83 42.32 -21.72
N HIS A 2 9.77 41.73 -22.48
CA HIS A 2 9.83 40.27 -22.68
C HIS A 2 10.57 39.46 -21.59
N LEU A 3 11.38 40.12 -20.74
CA LEU A 3 12.14 39.44 -19.68
C LEU A 3 11.28 39.05 -18.47
N ILE A 4 10.23 39.84 -18.16
CA ILE A 4 9.33 39.60 -17.00
C ILE A 4 8.37 38.43 -17.26
N PHE A 5 7.98 38.19 -18.52
CA PHE A 5 7.14 37.05 -18.88
C PHE A 5 7.86 35.68 -18.79
N SER A 6 9.20 35.66 -18.92
CA SER A 6 9.97 34.41 -18.84
C SER A 6 10.16 33.92 -17.40
N ILE A 7 10.12 34.82 -16.40
CA ILE A 7 10.27 34.47 -14.98
C ILE A 7 8.95 33.93 -14.41
N ILE A 8 7.80 34.40 -14.89
CA ILE A 8 6.48 33.89 -14.45
C ILE A 8 6.19 32.51 -15.05
N ALA A 9 6.75 32.19 -16.23
CA ALA A 9 6.60 30.86 -16.84
C ALA A 9 7.45 29.77 -16.15
N LEU A 10 8.53 30.14 -15.45
CA LEU A 10 9.39 29.17 -14.73
C LEU A 10 8.86 28.80 -13.34
N LEU A 11 7.89 29.53 -12.79
CA LEU A 11 7.32 29.31 -11.45
C LEU A 11 6.26 28.20 -11.38
N PHE A 12 5.92 27.54 -12.51
CA PHE A 12 4.85 26.53 -12.57
C PHE A 12 5.30 25.07 -12.72
N ILE A 13 6.61 24.77 -12.61
CA ILE A 13 7.14 23.40 -12.82
C ILE A 13 7.55 22.71 -11.50
N GLY A 14 6.97 23.14 -10.37
CA GLY A 14 7.10 22.45 -9.08
C GLY A 14 5.80 21.78 -8.67
N HIS A 15 5.28 20.84 -9.47
CA HIS A 15 4.22 19.95 -8.96
C HIS A 15 4.92 18.84 -8.20
N GLY A 16 5.22 19.12 -6.94
CA GLY A 16 5.78 18.13 -6.02
C GLY A 16 4.89 16.89 -6.02
N VAL A 17 5.52 15.72 -6.07
CA VAL A 17 4.79 14.47 -5.89
C VAL A 17 4.40 14.43 -4.42
N HIS A 18 3.12 14.59 -4.15
CA HIS A 18 2.61 14.56 -2.80
C HIS A 18 2.44 13.09 -2.40
N MET A 19 3.07 12.55 -1.33
CA MET A 19 2.60 11.27 -0.75
C MET A 19 1.61 11.48 0.35
N HIS A 20 0.77 10.47 0.62
CA HIS A 20 -0.27 10.70 1.57
C HIS A 20 -0.66 9.49 2.42
N LEU A 21 -0.99 9.77 3.67
CA LEU A 21 -1.52 8.83 4.64
C LEU A 21 -2.81 9.44 5.18
N CYS A 22 -3.89 8.69 5.29
CA CYS A 22 -5.15 9.19 5.87
C CYS A 22 -5.74 8.20 6.86
N LEU A 23 -6.09 8.66 8.05
CA LEU A 23 -6.59 7.84 9.16
C LEU A 23 -8.06 8.20 9.42
N TRP A 24 -8.98 7.21 9.39
CA TRP A 24 -10.42 7.45 9.62
C TRP A 24 -11.00 6.72 10.81
N SER A 25 -10.33 5.68 11.32
CA SER A 25 -10.74 4.98 12.54
C SER A 25 -9.53 4.84 13.46
N PRO A 26 -9.38 5.67 14.52
CA PRO A 26 -10.26 6.78 14.85
C PRO A 26 -10.00 7.96 13.89
N MET A 27 -10.96 8.88 13.73
CA MET A 27 -10.84 9.95 12.72
C MET A 27 -9.64 10.85 12.97
N GLN A 28 -8.82 11.11 11.94
CA GLN A 28 -7.68 12.01 12.04
C GLN A 28 -8.08 13.45 12.42
N ARG A 29 -7.13 14.22 12.92
CA ARG A 29 -7.30 15.68 13.12
C ARG A 29 -7.55 16.38 11.80
N GLY A 30 -8.31 17.47 11.81
CA GLY A 30 -8.52 18.33 10.65
C GLY A 30 -9.35 17.68 9.53
N ASP A 31 -9.14 18.14 8.30
CA ASP A 31 -9.88 17.65 7.14
C ASP A 31 -9.54 16.18 6.82
N PHE A 32 -10.46 15.53 6.10
CA PHE A 32 -10.35 14.15 5.67
C PHE A 32 -10.91 13.98 4.26
N ASP A 33 -10.14 13.33 3.38
CA ASP A 33 -10.58 12.95 2.03
C ASP A 33 -9.75 11.76 1.54
N ILE A 34 -10.39 10.63 1.27
CA ILE A 34 -9.77 9.45 0.64
C ILE A 34 -10.40 9.12 -0.72
N SER A 35 -11.18 10.06 -1.27
CA SER A 35 -11.86 9.87 -2.55
C SER A 35 -10.90 9.93 -3.74
N THR A 36 -9.72 10.54 -3.56
CA THR A 36 -8.76 10.75 -4.64
C THR A 36 -7.37 10.27 -4.29
N PRO A 37 -6.65 9.65 -5.25
CA PRO A 37 -5.23 9.41 -5.12
C PRO A 37 -4.50 10.74 -4.89
N GLY A 38 -3.81 10.81 -3.78
CA GLY A 38 -3.08 11.99 -3.36
C GLY A 38 -3.92 13.18 -2.93
N ALA A 39 -4.97 12.92 -2.15
CA ALA A 39 -5.81 13.96 -1.58
C ALA A 39 -5.07 14.81 -0.54
N HIS A 40 -5.08 16.13 -0.68
CA HIS A 40 -4.31 17.07 0.15
C HIS A 40 -4.41 16.86 1.68
N PRO A 41 -5.58 16.54 2.28
CA PRO A 41 -5.68 16.33 3.73
C PRO A 41 -4.80 15.18 4.26
N CYS A 42 -4.41 14.27 3.37
CA CYS A 42 -3.58 13.13 3.67
C CYS A 42 -2.06 13.48 3.60
N TYR A 43 -1.67 14.65 3.07
CA TYR A 43 -0.27 15.09 2.87
C TYR A 43 0.26 15.80 4.12
N ARG A 44 0.84 15.05 5.06
CA ARG A 44 1.25 15.60 6.37
C ARG A 44 2.66 15.21 6.75
N LYS A 45 3.65 15.98 6.28
CA LYS A 45 5.09 15.74 6.52
C LYS A 45 5.62 16.22 7.87
N ILE A 46 4.99 17.25 8.47
CA ILE A 46 5.53 17.88 9.68
C ILE A 46 5.14 17.07 10.92
N GLY A 47 6.11 16.42 11.55
CA GLY A 47 5.87 15.64 12.77
C GLY A 47 5.42 16.47 13.98
N PRO A 48 4.80 15.82 14.98
CA PRO A 48 4.39 14.42 15.00
C PRO A 48 2.97 14.18 14.46
N CYS A 49 2.23 15.24 14.16
CA CYS A 49 0.80 15.21 13.81
C CYS A 49 0.43 16.06 12.58
N GLY A 50 1.37 16.24 11.65
CA GLY A 50 1.12 16.95 10.40
C GLY A 50 0.97 18.46 10.54
N ASN A 51 1.60 19.07 11.55
CA ASN A 51 1.38 20.48 11.93
C ASN A 51 -0.09 20.80 12.33
N ILE A 52 -0.86 19.80 12.78
CA ILE A 52 -2.21 20.01 13.30
C ILE A 52 -2.25 19.74 14.80
N ASN A 53 -2.45 20.81 15.57
CA ASN A 53 -2.57 20.75 17.02
C ASN A 53 -4.01 20.47 17.44
N SER A 54 -4.18 19.66 18.48
CA SER A 54 -5.44 19.51 19.20
C SER A 54 -5.62 20.61 20.23
N SER A 55 -6.88 20.92 20.58
CA SER A 55 -7.25 21.70 21.75
C SER A 55 -7.94 20.82 22.80
N SER A 56 -8.15 21.35 24.00
CA SER A 56 -8.96 20.67 25.03
C SER A 56 -10.41 20.46 24.57
N SER A 57 -10.93 21.32 23.69
CA SER A 57 -12.28 21.24 23.14
C SER A 57 -12.42 20.35 21.90
N SER A 58 -11.34 19.79 21.35
CA SER A 58 -11.41 18.87 20.22
C SER A 58 -12.27 17.64 20.55
N PRO A 59 -13.10 17.16 19.60
CA PRO A 59 -13.80 15.89 19.78
C PRO A 59 -12.79 14.76 19.90
N ARG A 60 -13.09 13.79 20.76
CA ARG A 60 -12.24 12.62 21.01
C ARG A 60 -13.04 11.35 20.81
N THR A 61 -12.42 10.35 20.19
CA THR A 61 -13.04 9.03 20.06
C THR A 61 -12.90 8.29 21.39
N PRO A 62 -14.01 7.93 22.08
CA PRO A 62 -13.94 7.16 23.31
C PRO A 62 -13.65 5.70 22.99
N LEU A 63 -12.57 5.17 23.55
CA LEU A 63 -12.16 3.77 23.44
C LEU A 63 -11.98 3.17 24.85
N VAL A 64 -11.73 1.86 24.91
CA VAL A 64 -11.59 1.13 26.18
C VAL A 64 -10.12 0.82 26.43
N ALA A 65 -9.60 1.24 27.58
CA ALA A 65 -8.22 0.97 27.99
C ALA A 65 -7.99 -0.54 28.14
N GLY A 66 -6.89 -1.04 27.57
CA GLY A 66 -6.53 -2.46 27.60
C GLY A 66 -7.37 -3.34 26.67
N SER A 67 -8.15 -2.77 25.76
CA SER A 67 -8.86 -3.54 24.73
C SER A 67 -8.07 -3.60 23.42
N LYS A 68 -8.46 -4.54 22.57
CA LYS A 68 -8.09 -4.53 21.15
C LYS A 68 -8.91 -3.47 20.42
N TYR A 69 -8.31 -2.85 19.40
CA TYR A 69 -8.98 -1.87 18.55
C TYR A 69 -8.44 -1.94 17.12
N ASN A 70 -9.32 -1.86 16.13
CA ASN A 70 -8.94 -1.81 14.72
C ASN A 70 -8.71 -0.37 14.29
N VAL A 71 -7.45 -0.06 13.99
CA VAL A 71 -7.05 1.21 13.41
C VAL A 71 -7.18 1.11 11.89
N GLU A 72 -7.97 1.99 11.30
CA GLU A 72 -8.27 1.97 9.87
C GLU A 72 -7.76 3.23 9.19
N PHE A 73 -6.92 3.04 8.18
CA PHE A 73 -6.25 4.10 7.45
C PHE A 73 -5.96 3.70 6.01
N GLN A 74 -5.62 4.67 5.16
CA GLN A 74 -5.27 4.47 3.76
C GLN A 74 -3.89 5.05 3.51
N GLN A 75 -3.00 4.22 2.97
CA GLN A 75 -1.84 4.70 2.25
C GLN A 75 -2.32 5.16 0.88
N ASN A 76 -2.27 6.48 0.68
CA ASN A 76 -2.84 7.18 -0.45
C ASN A 76 -1.69 7.76 -1.28
N LEU A 77 -1.27 6.99 -2.28
CA LEU A 77 0.04 6.99 -2.95
C LEU A 77 1.10 6.21 -2.17
N ASN A 78 1.64 5.19 -2.83
CA ASN A 78 2.76 4.38 -2.36
C ASN A 78 4.06 5.03 -2.80
N HIS A 79 5.12 4.94 -2.00
CA HIS A 79 6.45 5.43 -2.39
C HIS A 79 7.52 4.49 -1.86
N TYR A 80 7.21 3.22 -2.01
CA TYR A 80 8.08 2.12 -1.71
C TYR A 80 9.46 2.31 -2.36
N TYR A 81 10.52 2.11 -1.59
CA TYR A 81 11.90 2.20 -2.06
C TYR A 81 12.60 0.84 -1.97
N THR A 82 12.90 0.22 -3.12
CA THR A 82 13.39 -1.17 -3.20
C THR A 82 14.69 -1.43 -2.43
N ASN A 83 15.60 -0.45 -2.38
CA ASN A 83 16.89 -0.64 -1.71
C ASN A 83 16.78 -0.56 -0.19
N PHE A 84 15.82 0.22 0.31
CA PHE A 84 15.59 0.39 1.74
C PHE A 84 14.09 0.61 1.98
N PRO A 85 13.30 -0.48 2.01
CA PRO A 85 11.85 -0.38 2.14
C PRO A 85 11.43 0.46 3.35
N GLY A 86 10.34 1.18 3.17
CA GLY A 86 9.71 1.94 4.22
C GLY A 86 9.10 1.08 5.32
N ALA A 87 8.47 1.74 6.28
CA ALA A 87 7.68 1.10 7.31
C ALA A 87 6.46 1.96 7.67
N LEU A 88 5.42 1.28 8.13
CA LEU A 88 4.28 1.92 8.76
C LEU A 88 4.26 1.53 10.24
N ASP A 89 3.91 2.48 11.09
CA ASP A 89 3.67 2.21 12.51
C ASP A 89 2.41 2.89 13.02
N ILE A 90 1.83 2.23 14.01
CA ILE A 90 0.73 2.73 14.82
C ILE A 90 1.30 2.96 16.21
N SER A 91 1.24 4.19 16.68
CA SER A 91 1.84 4.62 17.94
C SER A 91 0.85 5.40 18.81
N PHE A 92 1.12 5.43 20.12
CA PHE A 92 0.28 6.04 21.13
C PHE A 92 1.08 6.99 22.01
N ALA A 93 0.50 8.12 22.40
CA ALA A 93 1.06 9.04 23.38
C ALA A 93 -0.04 9.66 24.26
N VAL A 94 0.34 10.08 25.47
CA VAL A 94 -0.54 10.81 26.39
C VAL A 94 -0.35 12.32 26.21
N GLY A 95 -1.43 13.08 26.35
CA GLY A 95 -1.47 14.53 26.19
C GLY A 95 -2.11 14.98 24.86
N LEU A 96 -2.36 16.28 24.74
CA LEU A 96 -3.00 16.86 23.54
C LEU A 96 -2.05 16.95 22.35
N ASN A 97 -0.82 17.40 22.57
CA ASN A 97 0.15 17.67 21.51
C ASN A 97 1.51 17.08 21.94
N PRO A 98 1.59 15.74 22.02
CA PRO A 98 2.82 15.05 22.38
C PRO A 98 3.94 15.40 21.39
N SER A 99 5.18 15.37 21.86
CA SER A 99 6.38 15.43 21.03
C SER A 99 6.67 14.06 20.38
N GLU A 100 7.57 14.01 19.41
CA GLU A 100 7.94 12.74 18.73
C GLU A 100 8.41 11.66 19.71
N ASN A 101 9.13 12.05 20.77
CA ASN A 101 9.69 11.12 21.76
C ASN A 101 8.66 10.57 22.75
N ASP A 102 7.45 11.14 22.81
CA ASP A 102 6.39 10.68 23.72
C ASP A 102 5.60 9.50 23.15
N PHE A 103 5.82 9.16 21.86
CA PHE A 103 5.09 8.09 21.18
C PHE A 103 5.70 6.71 21.46
N HIS A 104 4.82 5.79 21.86
CA HIS A 104 5.10 4.37 22.01
C HIS A 104 4.47 3.59 20.86
N VAL A 105 5.27 2.81 20.12
CA VAL A 105 4.77 1.98 19.02
C VAL A 105 3.93 0.83 19.58
N LEU A 106 2.67 0.75 19.14
CA LEU A 106 1.75 -0.36 19.44
C LEU A 106 1.87 -1.48 18.40
N HIS A 107 2.07 -1.12 17.14
CA HIS A 107 2.23 -2.06 16.04
C HIS A 107 3.07 -1.43 14.93
N SER A 108 3.86 -2.23 14.22
CA SER A 108 4.60 -1.79 13.03
C SER A 108 4.70 -2.94 12.05
N PHE A 109 4.66 -2.59 10.77
CA PHE A 109 4.82 -3.50 9.66
C PHE A 109 5.58 -2.77 8.54
N SER A 110 6.18 -3.53 7.66
CA SER A 110 6.93 -2.94 6.56
C SER A 110 6.01 -2.35 5.50
N ASP A 111 6.52 -1.35 4.81
CA ASP A 111 5.91 -0.91 3.56
C ASP A 111 5.95 -2.05 2.53
N TYR A 112 5.05 -2.00 1.57
CA TYR A 112 4.89 -3.04 0.56
C TYR A 112 4.96 -2.43 -0.84
N ASN A 113 5.54 -3.17 -1.79
CA ASN A 113 5.64 -2.67 -3.15
C ASN A 113 4.37 -2.97 -3.93
N ALA A 114 3.53 -1.96 -4.13
CA ALA A 114 2.34 -2.11 -4.97
C ALA A 114 2.66 -2.08 -6.49
N MET A 115 3.93 -1.96 -6.88
CA MET A 115 4.47 -1.79 -8.23
C MET A 115 3.92 -0.58 -8.98
N ASN A 116 3.27 0.32 -8.26
CA ASN A 116 2.52 1.43 -8.79
C ASN A 116 2.36 2.49 -7.69
N GLN A 117 2.95 3.66 -7.95
CA GLN A 117 2.94 4.78 -7.02
C GLN A 117 1.52 5.24 -6.71
N ILE A 118 0.60 5.04 -7.66
CA ILE A 118 -0.73 5.61 -7.59
C ILE A 118 -1.77 4.66 -6.99
N THR A 119 -1.41 4.02 -5.90
CA THR A 119 -2.29 3.08 -5.21
C THR A 119 -3.00 3.72 -4.03
N GLN A 120 -4.20 3.21 -3.72
CA GLN A 120 -4.98 3.60 -2.55
C GLN A 120 -5.23 2.36 -1.70
N THR A 121 -4.31 2.09 -0.79
CA THR A 121 -4.31 0.88 0.02
C THR A 121 -4.97 1.15 1.35
N ASN A 122 -6.17 0.64 1.55
CA ASN A 122 -6.80 0.64 2.87
C ASN A 122 -6.12 -0.41 3.76
N PHE A 123 -5.97 -0.15 5.05
CA PHE A 123 -5.50 -1.08 6.07
C PHE A 123 -6.48 -1.09 7.23
N SER A 124 -6.72 -2.27 7.82
CA SER A 124 -7.39 -2.44 9.12
C SER A 124 -6.48 -3.24 10.05
N ILE A 125 -5.80 -2.54 10.97
CA ILE A 125 -4.78 -3.15 11.82
C ILE A 125 -5.30 -3.23 13.26
N GLU A 126 -5.39 -4.44 13.79
CA GLU A 126 -5.74 -4.65 15.20
C GLU A 126 -4.54 -4.32 16.10
N VAL A 127 -4.73 -3.43 17.07
CA VAL A 127 -3.71 -3.07 18.07
C VAL A 127 -4.23 -3.27 19.49
N ASP A 128 -3.33 -3.63 20.41
CA ASP A 128 -3.62 -3.67 21.84
C ASP A 128 -3.46 -2.26 22.43
N LEU A 129 -4.56 -1.65 22.85
CA LEU A 129 -4.54 -0.34 23.49
C LEU A 129 -3.94 -0.43 24.90
N PRO A 130 -3.16 0.57 25.35
CA PRO A 130 -2.62 0.58 26.71
C PRO A 130 -3.72 0.43 27.77
N ASN A 131 -3.47 -0.39 28.79
CA ASN A 131 -4.35 -0.51 29.96
C ASN A 131 -4.14 0.67 30.94
N GLN A 132 -4.20 1.88 30.40
CA GLN A 132 -4.08 3.15 31.11
C GLN A 132 -5.19 4.07 30.62
N PRO A 133 -6.09 4.53 31.51
CA PRO A 133 -7.08 5.52 31.12
C PRO A 133 -6.40 6.86 30.87
N CYS A 134 -6.89 7.59 29.87
CA CYS A 134 -6.43 8.94 29.52
C CYS A 134 -7.60 9.74 28.96
N ASP A 135 -7.80 10.94 29.49
CA ASP A 135 -8.78 11.89 28.94
C ASP A 135 -8.26 12.56 27.66
N GLU A 136 -6.94 12.69 27.56
CA GLU A 136 -6.24 13.33 26.45
C GLU A 136 -5.10 12.41 26.02
N CYS A 137 -5.29 11.74 24.90
CA CYS A 137 -4.27 10.90 24.31
C CYS A 137 -4.43 10.87 22.79
N VAL A 138 -3.35 10.48 22.12
CA VAL A 138 -3.22 10.53 20.67
C VAL A 138 -2.85 9.15 20.17
N LEU A 139 -3.61 8.70 19.17
CA LEU A 139 -3.26 7.55 18.35
C LEU A 139 -2.70 8.09 17.03
N ARG A 140 -1.54 7.62 16.61
CA ARG A 140 -0.85 8.06 15.41
C ARG A 140 -0.63 6.91 14.46
N VAL A 141 -0.86 7.14 13.17
CA VAL A 141 -0.28 6.33 12.10
C VAL A 141 0.85 7.13 11.47
N ARG A 142 1.99 6.49 11.29
CA ARG A 142 3.17 7.07 10.66
C ARG A 142 3.61 6.19 9.49
N TYR A 143 3.93 6.82 8.36
CA TYR A 143 4.53 6.14 7.20
C TYR A 143 5.91 6.74 6.95
N LEU A 144 6.95 5.92 7.09
CA LEU A 144 8.32 6.25 6.74
C LEU A 144 8.59 5.67 5.36
N SER A 145 8.78 6.50 4.35
CA SER A 145 9.01 6.00 2.99
C SER A 145 10.42 5.44 2.79
N ASN A 146 11.40 6.01 3.49
CA ASN A 146 12.83 5.76 3.30
C ASN A 146 13.33 6.01 1.86
N ASN A 147 12.52 6.65 1.02
CA ASN A 147 12.84 6.91 -0.38
C ASN A 147 13.80 8.11 -0.51
N LEU A 148 15.07 7.82 -0.76
CA LEU A 148 16.13 8.83 -0.87
C LEU A 148 16.02 9.71 -2.11
N ASP A 149 15.25 9.29 -3.12
CA ASP A 149 15.08 10.02 -4.38
C ASP A 149 14.00 11.11 -4.29
N GLU A 150 13.34 11.24 -3.14
CA GLU A 150 12.42 12.33 -2.85
C GLU A 150 13.13 13.65 -2.49
N ASP A 151 12.43 14.76 -2.64
CA ASP A 151 12.93 16.12 -2.36
C ASP A 151 13.50 16.30 -0.94
N ASP A 152 13.02 15.52 0.03
CA ASP A 152 13.46 15.51 1.43
C ASP A 152 14.25 14.26 1.84
N HIS A 153 14.69 13.45 0.88
CA HIS A 153 15.57 12.28 1.08
C HIS A 153 15.09 11.29 2.15
N GLY A 154 13.81 10.89 2.06
CA GLY A 154 13.18 9.95 2.97
C GLY A 154 12.06 10.61 3.77
N THR A 155 10.90 10.75 3.14
CA THR A 155 9.77 11.40 3.78
C THR A 155 9.17 10.58 4.93
N VAL A 156 8.68 11.29 5.94
CA VAL A 156 7.78 10.73 6.96
C VAL A 156 6.41 11.42 6.90
N PHE A 157 5.33 10.64 6.89
CA PHE A 157 3.95 11.11 6.97
C PHE A 157 3.36 10.81 8.33
N HIS A 158 2.60 11.77 8.85
CA HIS A 158 2.06 11.71 10.19
C HIS A 158 0.55 11.98 10.18
N GLN A 159 -0.23 11.03 10.67
CA GLN A 159 -1.65 11.23 10.95
C GLN A 159 -1.97 10.92 12.39
N CYS A 160 -2.47 11.92 13.11
CA CYS A 160 -2.90 11.77 14.50
C CYS A 160 -4.43 11.81 14.60
N SER A 161 -4.97 11.05 15.55
CA SER A 161 -6.35 11.08 15.98
C SER A 161 -6.41 11.29 17.49
N ASP A 162 -7.32 12.15 17.93
CA ASP A 162 -7.55 12.42 19.34
C ASP A 162 -8.50 11.37 19.93
N ILE A 163 -8.05 10.69 20.97
CA ILE A 163 -8.79 9.61 21.62
C ILE A 163 -8.91 9.85 23.12
N LYS A 164 -9.86 9.16 23.74
CA LYS A 164 -10.01 9.06 25.19
C LYS A 164 -10.08 7.59 25.56
N LEU A 165 -9.13 7.10 26.36
CA LEU A 165 -9.19 5.74 26.89
C LEU A 165 -9.93 5.74 28.22
N THR A 166 -11.10 5.10 28.23
CA THR A 166 -11.90 4.90 29.44
C THR A 166 -11.50 3.58 30.10
N GLN A 167 -11.46 3.56 31.43
CA GLN A 167 -11.12 2.33 32.15
C GLN A 167 -12.21 1.27 31.89
N SER A 168 -11.82 0.10 31.41
CA SER A 168 -12.73 -1.05 31.38
C SER A 168 -13.15 -1.41 32.81
N LEU A 169 -14.45 -1.45 33.08
CA LEU A 169 -15.01 -1.92 34.35
C LEU A 169 -14.53 -3.35 34.68
N LEU A 170 -14.31 -4.20 33.66
CA LEU A 170 -13.77 -5.55 33.82
C LEU A 170 -12.28 -5.55 34.18
N ASN A 171 -11.50 -4.61 33.64
CA ASN A 171 -10.06 -4.48 33.98
C ASN A 171 -9.84 -3.80 35.34
N ALA A 172 -10.75 -2.90 35.75
CA ALA A 172 -10.75 -2.33 37.10
C ALA A 172 -10.96 -3.41 38.18
N LEU A 173 -11.73 -4.46 37.88
CA LEU A 173 -11.98 -5.61 38.76
C LEU A 173 -10.88 -6.69 38.69
N LYS A 174 -10.09 -6.76 37.62
CA LYS A 174 -8.98 -7.72 37.47
C LYS A 174 -7.65 -7.25 38.06
N LYS A 175 -7.55 -6.00 38.55
CA LYS A 175 -6.29 -5.37 38.99
C LYS A 175 -5.79 -5.82 40.38
N GLU A 176 -6.00 -7.10 40.74
CA GLU A 176 -5.41 -7.73 41.93
C GLU A 176 -4.68 -9.06 41.61
N LYS A 177 -4.66 -9.51 40.35
CA LYS A 177 -3.89 -10.70 39.95
C LYS A 177 -3.35 -10.53 38.54
N GLU A 178 -2.06 -10.16 38.47
CA GLU A 178 -1.04 -10.66 37.52
C GLU A 178 -0.02 -9.56 37.19
N ASN A 179 1.11 -9.66 37.90
CA ASN A 179 2.42 -9.21 37.42
C ASN A 179 3.06 -10.37 36.66
N LYS A 180 3.74 -10.05 35.54
CA LYS A 180 4.42 -10.88 34.52
C LYS A 180 3.59 -10.92 33.23
N VAL A 181 4.11 -10.57 32.05
CA VAL A 181 5.40 -10.97 31.48
C VAL A 181 5.95 -9.86 30.57
N GLN A 182 7.25 -9.64 30.73
CA GLN A 182 8.16 -8.92 29.86
C GLN A 182 8.28 -9.66 28.51
N LEU A 183 7.65 -9.17 27.45
CA LEU A 183 7.77 -9.76 26.10
C LEU A 183 7.53 -8.74 24.98
N ILE A 184 8.36 -7.69 24.87
CA ILE A 184 8.54 -6.94 23.61
C ILE A 184 10.02 -6.53 23.49
N GLU A 185 10.93 -7.50 23.54
CA GLU A 185 12.35 -7.29 23.20
C GLU A 185 12.85 -8.30 22.14
N ASN A 186 11.95 -9.06 21.50
CA ASN A 186 12.32 -10.06 20.48
C ASN A 186 11.72 -9.82 19.09
N ILE A 187 11.16 -8.64 18.80
CA ILE A 187 10.65 -8.33 17.43
C ILE A 187 11.80 -8.02 16.45
N ASN A 188 13.02 -7.77 16.93
CA ASN A 188 14.23 -7.64 16.11
C ASN A 188 15.06 -8.94 16.03
N ARG A 189 14.44 -10.12 16.13
CA ARG A 189 15.12 -11.32 15.60
C ARG A 189 15.25 -11.10 14.10
N GLN A 190 16.50 -10.93 13.67
CA GLN A 190 16.92 -10.88 12.28
C GLN A 190 15.97 -11.70 11.41
N ARG A 191 15.35 -11.05 10.42
CA ARG A 191 14.75 -11.69 9.26
C ARG A 191 15.82 -12.58 8.62
N GLN A 192 15.99 -13.77 9.18
CA GLN A 192 16.88 -14.78 8.63
C GLN A 192 16.22 -15.28 7.36
N GLU A 193 17.05 -15.57 6.37
CA GLU A 193 16.63 -16.20 5.12
C GLU A 193 15.74 -17.41 5.45
N ASP A 194 14.45 -17.36 5.09
CA ASP A 194 13.56 -18.49 5.25
C ASP A 194 13.79 -19.42 4.04
N PRO A 195 13.91 -20.75 4.23
CA PRO A 195 14.16 -21.68 3.12
C PRO A 195 13.03 -21.69 2.07
N HIS A 196 11.86 -21.13 2.38
CA HIS A 196 10.76 -21.00 1.43
C HIS A 196 10.85 -19.73 0.59
N ASP A 197 11.68 -18.74 0.96
CA ASP A 197 11.86 -17.50 0.19
C ASP A 197 12.19 -17.83 -1.27
N CYS A 198 11.39 -17.31 -2.19
CA CYS A 198 11.49 -17.66 -3.60
C CYS A 198 11.22 -16.47 -4.51
N CYS A 199 11.72 -16.55 -5.74
CA CYS A 199 11.42 -15.60 -6.80
C CYS A 199 10.82 -16.33 -7.97
N VAL A 200 9.89 -15.65 -8.66
CA VAL A 200 9.40 -16.14 -9.94
C VAL A 200 10.50 -16.05 -11.00
N SER A 201 10.31 -16.77 -12.12
CA SER A 201 11.21 -16.67 -13.28
C SER A 201 11.36 -15.23 -13.77
N GLU A 202 12.53 -14.89 -14.33
CA GLU A 202 12.87 -13.57 -14.86
C GLU A 202 11.91 -13.09 -15.96
N SER A 203 11.12 -13.98 -16.55
CA SER A 203 10.04 -13.63 -17.46
C SER A 203 8.87 -14.58 -17.29
N TYR A 204 7.66 -14.03 -17.22
CA TYR A 204 6.47 -14.84 -17.22
C TYR A 204 5.22 -14.08 -17.67
N THR A 205 4.24 -14.85 -18.15
CA THR A 205 2.89 -14.38 -18.44
C THR A 205 1.92 -15.07 -17.50
N ASN A 206 0.99 -14.32 -16.91
CA ASN A 206 -0.01 -14.88 -16.00
C ASN A 206 -1.35 -14.20 -16.23
N ALA A 207 -2.42 -14.98 -16.33
CA ALA A 207 -3.76 -14.40 -16.32
C ALA A 207 -4.21 -14.19 -14.87
N PHE A 208 -5.10 -13.24 -14.64
CA PHE A 208 -5.61 -12.97 -13.30
C PHE A 208 -7.11 -12.66 -13.30
N PHE A 209 -7.70 -12.81 -12.12
CA PHE A 209 -9.05 -12.38 -11.78
C PHE A 209 -9.04 -11.72 -10.41
N HIS A 210 -9.43 -10.45 -10.33
CA HIS A 210 -9.45 -9.63 -9.13
C HIS A 210 -10.88 -9.24 -8.76
N VAL A 211 -11.23 -9.38 -7.49
CA VAL A 211 -12.55 -9.03 -6.96
C VAL A 211 -12.39 -8.22 -5.67
N ILE A 212 -13.18 -7.16 -5.55
CA ILE A 212 -13.37 -6.42 -4.30
C ILE A 212 -14.87 -6.38 -4.01
N PRO A 213 -15.39 -7.33 -3.19
CA PRO A 213 -16.84 -7.48 -2.98
C PRO A 213 -17.49 -6.22 -2.39
N ALA A 214 -16.78 -5.51 -1.52
CA ALA A 214 -17.28 -4.33 -0.82
C ALA A 214 -17.73 -3.19 -1.74
N ILE A 215 -17.25 -3.15 -2.98
CA ILE A 215 -17.58 -2.11 -3.97
C ILE A 215 -18.07 -2.70 -5.31
N ASP A 216 -18.46 -3.97 -5.32
CA ASP A 216 -18.85 -4.73 -6.54
C ASP A 216 -17.87 -4.53 -7.71
N TYR A 217 -16.57 -4.58 -7.40
CA TYR A 217 -15.52 -4.42 -8.39
C TYR A 217 -15.00 -5.79 -8.84
N LYS A 218 -14.87 -5.98 -10.15
CA LYS A 218 -14.28 -7.16 -10.77
C LYS A 218 -13.38 -6.74 -11.91
N SER A 219 -12.19 -7.32 -11.99
CA SER A 219 -11.33 -7.18 -13.16
C SER A 219 -10.66 -8.50 -13.52
N GLU A 220 -10.34 -8.65 -14.79
CA GLU A 220 -9.67 -9.83 -15.33
C GLU A 220 -8.70 -9.42 -16.41
N GLY A 221 -7.61 -10.15 -16.55
CA GLY A 221 -6.57 -9.72 -17.47
C GLY A 221 -5.39 -10.64 -17.58
N ILE A 222 -4.35 -10.12 -18.22
CA ILE A 222 -3.07 -10.78 -18.43
C ILE A 222 -1.96 -9.83 -18.01
N ILE A 223 -1.06 -10.35 -17.19
CA ILE A 223 0.21 -9.74 -16.79
C ILE A 223 1.31 -10.34 -17.67
N TYR A 224 2.13 -9.46 -18.23
CA TYR A 224 3.40 -9.78 -18.87
C TYR A 224 4.50 -9.14 -18.05
N TYR A 225 5.45 -9.93 -17.56
CA TYR A 225 6.53 -9.49 -16.68
C TYR A 225 7.88 -9.86 -17.29
N ASP A 226 8.79 -8.89 -17.41
CA ASP A 226 10.17 -9.09 -17.86
C ASP A 226 11.15 -8.36 -16.94
N GLN A 227 11.86 -9.14 -16.13
CA GLN A 227 12.82 -8.68 -15.15
C GLN A 227 14.07 -8.08 -15.77
N LYS A 228 14.57 -8.65 -16.87
CA LYS A 228 15.78 -8.17 -17.53
C LYS A 228 15.55 -6.81 -18.16
N ALA A 229 14.40 -6.62 -18.79
CA ALA A 229 14.01 -5.34 -19.35
C ALA A 229 13.51 -4.34 -18.29
N ARG A 230 13.18 -4.82 -17.08
CA ARG A 230 12.45 -4.07 -16.04
C ARG A 230 11.18 -3.45 -16.61
N GLN A 231 10.40 -4.30 -17.27
CA GLN A 231 9.16 -3.93 -17.95
C GLN A 231 8.03 -4.83 -17.51
N MET A 232 6.84 -4.24 -17.45
CA MET A 232 5.62 -4.96 -17.20
C MET A 232 4.52 -4.42 -18.13
N ARG A 233 3.65 -5.31 -18.60
CA ARG A 233 2.40 -4.92 -19.25
C ARG A 233 1.23 -5.60 -18.58
N VAL A 234 0.14 -4.86 -18.41
CA VAL A 234 -1.13 -5.41 -17.97
C VAL A 234 -2.18 -5.10 -19.03
N THR A 235 -2.82 -6.14 -19.55
CA THR A 235 -4.06 -6.00 -20.33
C THR A 235 -5.20 -6.38 -19.41
N VAL A 236 -6.12 -5.45 -19.12
CA VAL A 236 -7.16 -5.63 -18.11
C VAL A 236 -8.53 -5.18 -18.60
N SER A 237 -9.53 -6.01 -18.36
CA SER A 237 -10.96 -5.71 -18.50
C SER A 237 -11.55 -5.52 -17.11
N VAL A 238 -12.22 -4.40 -16.87
CA VAL A 238 -12.90 -4.09 -15.60
C VAL A 238 -14.40 -4.14 -15.81
N ASN A 239 -15.13 -4.86 -14.95
CA ASN A 239 -16.59 -4.97 -14.93
C ASN A 239 -17.20 -5.32 -16.31
N GLY A 240 -16.54 -6.20 -17.06
CA GLY A 240 -16.96 -6.65 -18.39
C GLY A 240 -16.43 -5.80 -19.55
N GLY A 241 -15.73 -4.70 -19.24
CA GLY A 241 -14.90 -3.95 -20.16
C GLY A 241 -15.65 -3.30 -21.31
N ARG A 242 -16.88 -2.83 -21.07
CA ARG A 242 -17.72 -2.21 -22.11
C ARG A 242 -17.72 -0.70 -22.03
N GLY A 243 -17.40 -0.14 -20.86
CA GLY A 243 -17.32 1.29 -20.65
C GLY A 243 -15.98 1.89 -21.07
N ASN A 244 -15.87 3.20 -20.85
CA ASN A 244 -14.65 3.97 -21.09
C ASN A 244 -14.10 4.58 -19.80
N THR A 245 -14.44 4.00 -18.65
CA THR A 245 -14.08 4.51 -17.32
C THR A 245 -13.18 3.51 -16.60
N THR A 246 -12.35 3.97 -15.68
CA THR A 246 -11.50 3.12 -14.84
C THR A 246 -12.25 2.07 -14.01
N VAL A 247 -13.57 2.21 -13.86
CA VAL A 247 -14.46 1.27 -13.16
C VAL A 247 -15.29 0.38 -14.11
N ASP A 248 -15.19 0.60 -15.42
CA ASP A 248 -15.77 -0.24 -16.48
C ASP A 248 -15.08 0.11 -17.80
N GLY A 249 -14.23 -0.79 -18.30
CA GLY A 249 -13.51 -0.61 -19.57
C GLY A 249 -12.41 -1.62 -19.82
N LEU A 250 -11.79 -1.52 -21.00
CA LEU A 250 -10.68 -2.36 -21.44
C LEU A 250 -9.42 -1.50 -21.60
N PHE A 251 -8.34 -1.93 -20.97
CA PHE A 251 -7.13 -1.15 -20.84
C PHE A 251 -5.86 -1.93 -21.14
N ASP A 252 -4.88 -1.23 -21.69
CA ASP A 252 -3.48 -1.65 -21.65
C ASP A 252 -2.69 -0.68 -20.78
N MET A 253 -1.87 -1.25 -19.90
CA MET A 253 -0.92 -0.53 -19.07
C MET A 253 0.47 -0.99 -19.46
N TRP A 254 1.32 -0.10 -19.97
CA TRP A 254 2.74 -0.39 -20.22
C TRP A 254 3.58 0.32 -19.18
N MET A 255 4.33 -0.44 -18.41
CA MET A 255 5.15 0.03 -17.32
C MET A 255 6.62 -0.20 -17.67
N ASN A 256 7.39 0.87 -17.78
CA ASN A 256 8.82 0.82 -18.03
C ASN A 256 9.55 1.48 -16.86
N PHE A 257 10.01 0.63 -15.94
CA PHE A 257 10.64 1.04 -14.69
C PHE A 257 12.05 1.61 -14.90
N THR A 258 12.71 1.28 -16.02
CA THR A 258 13.97 1.95 -16.40
C THR A 258 13.76 3.44 -16.70
N SER A 259 12.59 3.78 -17.26
CA SER A 259 12.21 5.17 -17.53
C SER A 259 11.38 5.84 -16.42
N GLY A 260 10.89 5.08 -15.44
CA GLY A 260 9.93 5.55 -14.43
C GLY A 260 8.55 5.94 -15.01
N MET A 261 8.19 5.44 -16.20
CA MET A 261 6.97 5.84 -16.91
C MET A 261 5.98 4.70 -17.05
N GLN A 262 4.70 5.02 -16.82
CA GLN A 262 3.56 4.16 -17.11
C GLN A 262 2.62 4.81 -18.12
N TYR A 263 2.33 4.09 -19.21
CA TYR A 263 1.28 4.47 -20.16
C TYR A 263 0.01 3.69 -19.86
N TYR A 264 -1.13 4.40 -19.84
CA TYR A 264 -2.45 3.82 -19.61
C TYR A 264 -3.34 4.12 -20.82
N TYR A 265 -3.66 3.11 -21.62
CA TYR A 265 -4.46 3.24 -22.83
C TYR A 265 -5.84 2.65 -22.65
N ASN A 266 -6.86 3.41 -23.02
CA ASN A 266 -8.25 2.99 -23.03
C ASN A 266 -8.66 2.61 -24.46
N TYR A 267 -9.02 1.35 -24.66
CA TYR A 267 -9.37 0.83 -25.98
C TYR A 267 -10.62 1.49 -26.58
N HIS A 268 -11.59 1.85 -25.75
CA HIS A 268 -12.89 2.37 -26.21
C HIS A 268 -12.82 3.85 -26.58
N SER A 269 -12.14 4.66 -25.79
CA SER A 269 -11.95 6.08 -26.10
C SER A 269 -10.79 6.34 -27.05
N GLY A 270 -9.87 5.38 -27.22
CA GLY A 270 -8.62 5.57 -27.95
C GLY A 270 -7.68 6.59 -27.30
N THR A 271 -7.90 6.94 -26.04
CA THR A 271 -7.10 7.91 -25.31
C THR A 271 -5.98 7.23 -24.54
N CYS A 272 -4.86 7.94 -24.36
CA CYS A 272 -3.76 7.46 -23.54
C CYS A 272 -3.29 8.52 -22.55
N ASP A 273 -3.03 8.07 -21.34
CA ASP A 273 -2.52 8.86 -20.23
C ASP A 273 -1.12 8.38 -19.84
N LEU A 274 -0.30 9.31 -19.33
CA LEU A 274 1.05 9.05 -18.86
C LEU A 274 1.10 9.30 -17.34
N TYR A 275 1.64 8.36 -16.60
CA TYR A 275 1.80 8.37 -15.15
C TYR A 275 3.25 8.07 -14.77
N GLY A 276 3.65 8.45 -13.55
CA GLY A 276 4.90 8.00 -12.94
C GLY A 276 4.77 6.58 -12.39
N LEU A 277 5.91 5.91 -12.22
CA LEU A 277 6.02 4.59 -11.59
C LEU A 277 6.80 4.64 -10.29
N ASP A 278 6.53 3.65 -9.44
CA ASP A 278 7.43 3.26 -8.35
C ASP A 278 8.71 2.60 -8.91
N PHE A 279 9.61 2.22 -8.00
CA PHE A 279 10.80 1.45 -8.36
C PHE A 279 10.45 0.02 -8.77
N TRP A 280 11.30 -0.52 -9.64
CA TRP A 280 11.25 -1.93 -10.01
C TRP A 280 11.36 -2.82 -8.77
N ASN A 281 10.53 -3.86 -8.74
CA ASN A 281 10.69 -4.99 -7.83
C ASN A 281 10.81 -6.29 -8.58
N ASP A 282 11.68 -7.14 -8.07
CA ASP A 282 11.65 -8.54 -8.44
C ASP A 282 10.39 -9.15 -7.80
N TRP A 283 9.68 -9.98 -8.57
CA TRP A 283 8.50 -10.65 -8.07
C TRP A 283 8.92 -11.86 -7.25
N CYS A 284 9.34 -11.55 -6.03
CA CYS A 284 9.80 -12.49 -5.03
C CYS A 284 8.86 -12.46 -3.83
N PHE A 285 8.97 -13.48 -3.00
CA PHE A 285 8.21 -13.61 -1.77
C PHE A 285 9.16 -13.97 -0.65
N GLY A 286 8.97 -13.33 0.49
CA GLY A 286 9.79 -13.58 1.66
C GLY A 286 10.97 -12.64 1.80
N ASN A 287 11.68 -12.74 2.92
CA ASN A 287 12.53 -11.64 3.38
C ASN A 287 13.91 -11.57 2.69
N LYS A 288 14.34 -12.63 1.98
CA LYS A 288 15.67 -12.70 1.33
C LYS A 288 15.91 -11.64 0.25
N TYR A 289 14.87 -11.21 -0.47
CA TYR A 289 15.00 -10.37 -1.67
C TYR A 289 14.51 -8.94 -1.45
N ASN A 290 14.77 -8.38 -0.26
CA ASN A 290 14.25 -7.09 0.19
C ASN A 290 12.72 -6.98 0.17
N GLN A 291 12.02 -8.11 0.05
CA GLN A 291 10.59 -8.12 0.30
C GLN A 291 10.33 -8.14 1.79
N SER A 292 9.09 -7.89 2.15
CA SER A 292 8.69 -7.69 3.52
C SER A 292 7.52 -8.56 3.94
N GLU A 293 7.30 -9.66 3.21
CA GLU A 293 6.33 -10.67 3.59
C GLU A 293 6.97 -11.72 4.51
N ASP A 294 6.37 -11.92 5.67
CA ASP A 294 6.76 -12.96 6.60
C ASP A 294 6.18 -14.30 6.18
N PHE A 295 6.99 -15.36 6.19
CA PHE A 295 6.52 -16.70 5.88
C PHE A 295 5.49 -17.18 6.93
N VAL A 296 4.36 -17.73 6.44
CA VAL A 296 3.23 -18.18 7.27
C VAL A 296 3.14 -19.70 7.31
N ALA A 297 3.11 -20.32 6.13
CA ALA A 297 2.88 -21.76 5.99
C ALA A 297 3.38 -22.27 4.63
N ALA A 298 3.79 -23.53 4.58
CA ALA A 298 4.15 -24.21 3.34
C ALA A 298 3.20 -25.38 3.09
N ASP A 299 3.11 -25.76 1.81
CA ASP A 299 2.31 -26.90 1.36
C ASP A 299 0.88 -26.87 1.97
N VAL A 300 0.16 -25.76 1.82
CA VAL A 300 -1.26 -25.67 2.17
C VAL A 300 -2.10 -25.80 0.92
N THR A 301 -3.39 -26.12 1.05
CA THR A 301 -4.30 -26.05 -0.10
C THR A 301 -4.45 -24.60 -0.55
N CYS A 302 -4.20 -24.33 -1.82
CA CYS A 302 -4.31 -22.98 -2.37
C CYS A 302 -5.74 -22.42 -2.18
N LYS A 303 -5.85 -21.13 -1.85
CA LYS A 303 -7.15 -20.45 -1.73
C LYS A 303 -7.79 -20.15 -3.10
N SER A 304 -7.00 -20.14 -4.16
CA SER A 304 -7.49 -19.89 -5.52
C SER A 304 -8.53 -20.95 -5.93
N PRO A 305 -9.74 -20.54 -6.37
CA PRO A 305 -10.79 -21.48 -6.76
C PRO A 305 -10.46 -22.22 -8.06
N PHE A 306 -9.44 -21.78 -8.80
CA PHE A 306 -9.05 -22.33 -10.10
C PHE A 306 -8.05 -23.49 -9.99
N GLY A 307 -7.59 -23.80 -8.77
CA GLY A 307 -6.66 -24.90 -8.49
C GLY A 307 -6.88 -25.54 -7.11
N PRO A 308 -8.09 -26.02 -6.76
CA PRO A 308 -8.41 -26.47 -5.40
C PRO A 308 -7.63 -27.72 -4.96
N SER A 309 -6.99 -28.43 -5.88
CA SER A 309 -6.09 -29.55 -5.59
C SER A 309 -4.61 -29.16 -5.55
N GLN A 310 -4.27 -27.91 -5.86
CA GLN A 310 -2.91 -27.44 -5.85
C GLN A 310 -2.45 -27.06 -4.45
N ARG A 311 -1.15 -27.15 -4.24
CA ARG A 311 -0.49 -26.84 -2.98
C ARG A 311 0.26 -25.53 -3.11
N CYS A 312 0.21 -24.71 -2.07
CA CYS A 312 0.75 -23.37 -2.03
C CYS A 312 1.63 -23.13 -0.80
N ASN A 313 2.59 -22.23 -0.95
CA ASN A 313 3.27 -21.58 0.17
C ASN A 313 2.60 -20.22 0.43
N GLN A 314 2.62 -19.76 1.67
CA GLN A 314 1.95 -18.55 2.14
C GLN A 314 2.92 -17.61 2.83
N TRP A 315 2.80 -16.33 2.49
CA TRP A 315 3.46 -15.24 3.19
C TRP A 315 2.45 -14.17 3.57
N GLN A 316 2.78 -13.36 4.57
CA GLN A 316 1.93 -12.31 5.08
C GLN A 316 2.68 -10.98 5.17
N ASN A 317 2.05 -9.91 4.71
CA ASN A 317 2.49 -8.55 4.99
C ASN A 317 1.29 -7.71 5.41
N GLY A 318 1.23 -7.32 6.68
CA GLY A 318 0.05 -6.70 7.27
C GLY A 318 -1.19 -7.59 7.12
N GLU A 319 -2.20 -7.09 6.42
CA GLU A 319 -3.45 -7.83 6.12
C GLU A 319 -3.38 -8.71 4.87
N PHE A 320 -2.33 -8.57 4.06
CA PHE A 320 -2.21 -9.31 2.81
C PHE A 320 -1.67 -10.70 3.08
N ILE A 321 -2.34 -11.71 2.53
CA ILE A 321 -1.81 -13.07 2.42
C ILE A 321 -1.50 -13.32 0.96
N PHE A 322 -0.22 -13.56 0.67
CA PHE A 322 0.31 -13.90 -0.64
C PHE A 322 0.48 -15.41 -0.73
N GLU A 323 0.08 -16.00 -1.85
CA GLU A 323 0.23 -17.42 -2.12
C GLU A 323 0.99 -17.65 -3.42
N THR A 324 1.94 -18.58 -3.40
CA THR A 324 2.58 -19.12 -4.61
C THR A 324 2.37 -20.62 -4.69
N PHE A 325 2.35 -21.16 -5.90
CA PHE A 325 2.25 -22.60 -6.10
C PHE A 325 3.55 -23.30 -5.63
N ALA A 326 3.43 -24.23 -4.69
CA ALA A 326 4.56 -24.93 -4.09
C ALA A 326 5.35 -25.81 -5.09
N SER A 327 4.71 -26.18 -6.21
CA SER A 327 5.28 -27.06 -7.24
C SER A 327 5.81 -26.33 -8.47
N SER A 328 5.60 -25.02 -8.60
CA SER A 328 5.93 -24.29 -9.83
C SER A 328 6.65 -22.99 -9.51
N GLU A 329 7.97 -22.97 -9.72
CA GLU A 329 8.87 -21.80 -9.85
C GLU A 329 8.40 -20.50 -9.17
N CYS A 330 7.88 -20.58 -7.95
CA CYS A 330 7.32 -19.46 -7.20
C CYS A 330 6.23 -18.64 -7.94
N LEU A 331 5.53 -19.21 -8.92
CA LEU A 331 4.46 -18.50 -9.65
C LEU A 331 3.35 -18.09 -8.67
N PRO A 332 2.85 -16.83 -8.74
CA PRO A 332 1.79 -16.38 -7.87
C PRO A 332 0.52 -17.20 -8.14
N SER A 333 -0.18 -17.52 -7.06
CA SER A 333 -1.46 -18.23 -7.04
C SER A 333 -2.58 -17.30 -6.60
N SER A 334 -2.40 -16.58 -5.49
CA SER A 334 -3.39 -15.59 -5.04
C SER A 334 -2.80 -14.51 -4.14
N ILE A 335 -3.51 -13.39 -4.04
CA ILE A 335 -3.38 -12.39 -2.98
C ILE A 335 -4.76 -12.24 -2.35
N THR A 336 -4.83 -12.30 -1.01
CA THR A 336 -6.11 -12.23 -0.28
C THR A 336 -6.04 -11.30 0.92
N ARG A 337 -7.19 -10.76 1.32
CA ARG A 337 -7.36 -9.93 2.51
C ARG A 337 -8.60 -10.31 3.33
N PRO A 338 -8.64 -10.00 4.64
CA PRO A 338 -9.83 -10.22 5.49
C PRO A 338 -11.09 -9.49 4.99
N SER A 339 -10.93 -8.38 4.27
CA SER A 339 -12.04 -7.63 3.65
C SER A 339 -12.79 -8.38 2.55
N GLY A 340 -12.27 -9.55 2.13
CA GLY A 340 -12.79 -10.33 1.01
C GLY A 340 -12.22 -9.90 -0.34
N GLU A 341 -11.34 -8.91 -0.39
CA GLU A 341 -10.55 -8.61 -1.59
C GLU A 341 -9.64 -9.80 -1.93
N GLN A 342 -9.66 -10.20 -3.21
CA GLN A 342 -8.90 -11.34 -3.70
C GLN A 342 -8.46 -11.15 -5.14
N ILE A 343 -7.19 -11.45 -5.41
CA ILE A 343 -6.62 -11.62 -6.75
C ILE A 343 -6.25 -13.09 -6.90
N ASN A 344 -6.72 -13.74 -7.96
CA ASN A 344 -6.36 -15.11 -8.30
C ASN A 344 -5.58 -15.09 -9.60
N TYR A 345 -4.44 -15.75 -9.62
CA TYR A 345 -3.61 -15.89 -10.81
C TYR A 345 -3.76 -17.30 -11.38
N ILE A 346 -3.79 -17.40 -12.71
CA ILE A 346 -4.06 -18.65 -13.43
C ILE A 346 -3.22 -18.73 -14.70
N GLN A 347 -2.83 -19.96 -15.05
CA GLN A 347 -2.12 -20.26 -16.31
C GLN A 347 -0.77 -19.54 -16.44
N GLY A 348 -0.02 -19.43 -15.33
CA GLY A 348 1.34 -18.91 -15.35
C GLY A 348 2.25 -19.69 -16.31
N LYS A 349 2.97 -18.98 -17.19
CA LYS A 349 3.96 -19.54 -18.12
C LYS A 349 5.24 -18.73 -18.05
N THR A 350 6.38 -19.40 -18.04
CA THR A 350 7.72 -18.78 -17.92
C THR A 350 8.46 -18.67 -19.25
N ASP A 351 7.73 -18.76 -20.36
CA ASP A 351 8.29 -18.62 -21.71
C ASP A 351 8.81 -17.18 -21.96
N PRO A 352 9.85 -17.00 -22.80
CA PRO A 352 10.32 -15.68 -23.19
C PRO A 352 9.21 -14.83 -23.83
N ILE A 353 9.10 -13.58 -23.41
CA ILE A 353 8.10 -12.64 -23.90
C ILE A 353 8.70 -11.84 -25.05
N SER A 354 7.96 -11.71 -26.16
CA SER A 354 8.39 -10.87 -27.28
C SER A 354 8.57 -9.41 -26.82
N PRO A 355 9.69 -8.73 -27.14
CA PRO A 355 9.88 -7.31 -26.83
C PRO A 355 8.77 -6.41 -27.40
N SER A 356 8.13 -6.82 -28.50
CA SER A 356 6.99 -6.09 -29.08
C SER A 356 5.80 -5.98 -28.13
N THR A 357 5.67 -6.89 -27.16
CA THR A 357 4.62 -6.85 -26.13
C THR A 357 4.68 -5.58 -25.31
N PHE A 358 5.88 -5.07 -25.05
CA PHE A 358 6.13 -3.91 -24.20
C PHE A 358 6.16 -2.58 -24.96
N VAL A 359 5.95 -2.59 -26.27
CA VAL A 359 5.89 -1.36 -27.08
C VAL A 359 4.51 -0.70 -26.89
N PRO A 360 4.44 0.53 -26.33
CA PRO A 360 3.16 1.21 -26.13
C PRO A 360 2.45 1.53 -27.44
N ASN A 361 1.13 1.68 -27.37
CA ASN A 361 0.36 2.19 -28.50
C ASN A 361 0.94 3.53 -29.00
N PRO A 362 1.06 3.77 -30.33
CA PRO A 362 1.63 5.01 -30.86
C PRO A 362 0.98 6.31 -30.34
N ILE A 363 -0.30 6.28 -29.94
CA ILE A 363 -0.98 7.43 -29.32
C ILE A 363 -0.37 7.76 -27.95
N CYS A 364 0.07 6.74 -27.19
CA CYS A 364 0.71 6.92 -25.89
C CYS A 364 2.07 7.60 -25.99
N LEU A 365 2.86 7.28 -27.02
CA LEU A 365 4.19 7.86 -27.22
C LEU A 365 4.16 9.38 -27.49
N LYS A 366 2.98 9.93 -27.82
CA LYS A 366 2.76 11.37 -27.98
C LYS A 366 2.54 12.09 -26.64
N GLN A 367 2.25 11.36 -25.56
CA GLN A 367 2.05 11.96 -24.24
C GLN A 367 3.38 12.45 -23.67
N LYS A 368 3.40 13.70 -23.20
CA LYS A 368 4.58 14.35 -22.59
C LYS A 368 4.33 14.83 -21.17
N LYS A 369 3.07 14.94 -20.76
CA LYS A 369 2.68 15.41 -19.43
C LYS A 369 2.32 14.23 -18.56
N VAL A 370 3.08 14.04 -17.49
CA VAL A 370 2.73 13.12 -16.40
C VAL A 370 1.47 13.67 -15.72
N LYS A 371 0.44 12.83 -15.64
CA LYS A 371 -0.81 13.12 -14.94
C LYS A 371 -0.71 12.65 -13.50
N HIS A 372 -1.42 13.36 -12.61
CA HIS A 372 -1.83 12.80 -11.32
C HIS A 372 -3.09 11.97 -11.55
N ALA A 373 -3.27 10.90 -10.78
CA ALA A 373 -4.48 10.11 -10.92
C ALA A 373 -5.71 10.84 -10.39
N SER A 374 -6.86 10.48 -10.97
CA SER A 374 -8.15 11.11 -10.67
C SER A 374 -8.90 10.37 -9.55
N PRO A 375 -9.91 11.01 -8.92
CA PRO A 375 -10.85 10.46 -7.90
C PRO A 375 -11.48 9.07 -8.10
N ARG A 376 -11.19 8.34 -9.17
CA ARG A 376 -11.78 7.03 -9.47
C ARG A 376 -10.79 6.10 -10.16
N TRP A 377 -9.49 6.35 -10.00
CA TRP A 377 -8.47 5.60 -10.70
C TRP A 377 -8.54 4.11 -10.37
N MET A 378 -8.13 3.28 -11.32
CA MET A 378 -8.20 1.83 -11.18
C MET A 378 -7.35 1.41 -9.97
N ARG A 379 -7.96 0.69 -9.02
CA ARG A 379 -7.24 0.06 -7.91
C ARG A 379 -6.73 -1.28 -8.42
N PHE A 380 -5.49 -1.29 -8.91
CA PHE A 380 -4.82 -2.52 -9.30
C PHE A 380 -3.59 -2.68 -8.42
N HIS A 381 -3.64 -3.66 -7.53
CA HIS A 381 -2.49 -4.12 -6.75
C HIS A 381 -1.89 -5.28 -7.53
N VAL A 382 -0.62 -5.18 -7.88
CA VAL A 382 0.09 -6.19 -8.69
C VAL A 382 0.66 -7.26 -7.78
#